data_AF-A0A3D1K167-F1
#
_entry.id   AF-A0A3D1K167-F1
#
_cell.length_a   1.000
_cell.length_b   1.000
_cell.length_c   1.000
_cell.angle_alpha   90.00
_cell.angle_beta   90.00
_cell.angle_gamma   90.00
#
_symmetry.space_group_name_H-M   'P 1'
#
loop_
_entity.id
_entity.type
_entity.pdbx_description
1 polymer ?
#
loop_
_entity_poly.entity_id
_entity_poly.type
_entity_poly.pdbx_seq_one_letter_code
_entity_poly.pdbx_strand_id
1 'polypeptide(L)'
;MESSNKNTISCVSAVYSAWDKMEDILFRPFEAGKWFLLGFSAWLANLGQGMNMGFNYSFPQSSDFSSPSIKGNGGESTLSILQQLFDSRFFSVAFILMIAAIAILIVFIAIILALVMKWVRSRGTFVFIHNLIAGKTQIVQPWNRYSRQGNSLFLLRILVGFIVFISVVLCLAIGILLLLKSIMAGRIDALGIGGIIFMLASVLLIVIASAAISLSIESFIVPIMFKRMGGAWDAMLDFISLVNLNPFAFIRFFLMYFLLWICATTAIIVFLVSTCCFCCMGFILLSLPYIWAVLLLPVLVFFRLYSIEFLAQFGPGHDLRSSFSKVEPGSSTDIPVCDRK
;
A
#
# COMPACT_ATOMS: atom_id res chain seq x y z
N MET A 1 -27.88 0.81 35.72
CA MET A 1 -27.94 -0.58 35.23
C MET A 1 -26.65 -0.87 34.50
N GLU A 2 -25.61 -1.19 35.27
CA GLU A 2 -24.34 -1.71 34.79
C GLU A 2 -24.54 -3.14 34.29
N SER A 3 -24.63 -3.31 32.97
CA SER A 3 -24.48 -4.62 32.35
C SER A 3 -23.01 -4.81 31.98
N SER A 4 -22.31 -5.54 32.84
CA SER A 4 -21.27 -6.53 32.50
C SER A 4 -20.82 -6.49 31.03
N ASN A 5 -19.85 -5.60 30.71
CA ASN A 5 -19.27 -5.54 29.38
C ASN A 5 -18.27 -6.69 29.25
N LYS A 6 -18.79 -7.90 29.01
CA LYS A 6 -17.99 -8.99 28.43
C LYS A 6 -17.29 -8.41 27.21
N ASN A 7 -15.97 -8.53 27.18
CA ASN A 7 -15.06 -8.22 26.07
C ASN A 7 -15.54 -8.86 24.75
N THR A 8 -16.59 -8.31 24.16
CA THR A 8 -17.09 -8.73 22.86
C THR A 8 -16.32 -7.91 21.85
N ILE A 9 -15.45 -8.58 21.10
CA ILE A 9 -14.68 -7.96 20.04
C ILE A 9 -15.69 -7.39 19.04
N SER A 10 -15.80 -6.07 19.01
CA SER A 10 -16.78 -5.33 18.23
C SER A 10 -16.06 -4.39 17.29
N CYS A 11 -16.19 -4.68 15.99
CA CYS A 11 -15.66 -3.83 14.94
C CYS A 11 -16.31 -2.44 14.95
N VAL A 12 -17.58 -2.36 15.33
CA VAL A 12 -18.35 -1.11 15.34
C VAL A 12 -17.90 -0.18 16.46
N SER A 13 -17.63 -0.70 17.66
CA SER A 13 -17.09 0.14 18.75
C SER A 13 -15.71 0.69 18.42
N ALA A 14 -14.87 -0.10 17.72
CA ALA A 14 -13.58 0.37 17.23
C ALA A 14 -13.72 1.49 16.19
N VAL A 15 -14.75 1.46 15.34
CA VAL A 15 -15.04 2.55 14.38
C VAL A 15 -15.36 3.84 15.11
N TYR A 16 -16.29 3.83 16.07
CA TYR A 16 -16.66 5.02 16.82
C TYR A 16 -15.47 5.58 17.62
N SER A 17 -14.75 4.71 18.34
CA SER A 17 -13.58 5.16 19.11
C SER A 17 -12.47 5.74 18.22
N ALA A 18 -12.24 5.17 17.04
CA ALA A 18 -11.27 5.70 16.09
C ALA A 18 -11.71 7.03 15.47
N TRP A 19 -13.01 7.22 15.23
CA TRP A 19 -13.57 8.48 14.76
C TRP A 19 -13.38 9.60 15.78
N ASP A 20 -13.79 9.37 17.02
CA ASP A 20 -13.67 10.35 18.11
C ASP A 20 -12.20 10.77 18.31
N LYS A 21 -11.27 9.80 18.29
CA LYS A 21 -9.83 10.07 18.42
C LYS A 21 -9.25 10.80 17.23
N MET A 22 -9.71 10.49 16.02
CA MET A 22 -9.31 11.22 14.81
C MET A 22 -9.75 12.67 14.92
N GLU A 23 -10.98 12.92 15.39
CA GLU A 23 -11.48 14.26 15.62
C GLU A 23 -10.66 15.01 16.68
N ASP A 24 -10.39 14.37 17.82
CA ASP A 24 -9.60 14.95 18.90
C ASP A 24 -8.18 15.31 18.45
N ILE A 25 -7.48 14.41 17.76
CA ILE A 25 -6.08 14.62 17.36
C ILE A 25 -5.95 15.75 16.32
N LEU A 26 -6.92 15.85 15.41
CA LEU A 26 -6.84 16.72 14.23
C LEU A 26 -7.53 18.06 14.38
N PHE A 27 -8.67 18.09 15.06
CA PHE A 27 -9.52 19.27 15.15
C PHE A 27 -9.55 19.90 16.55
N ARG A 28 -9.05 19.23 17.60
CA ARG A 28 -9.16 19.70 19.00
C ARG A 28 -7.85 19.57 19.80
N PRO A 29 -6.92 20.57 19.76
CA PRO A 29 -7.00 21.85 19.05
C PRO A 29 -6.56 21.75 17.59
N PHE A 30 -7.20 22.55 16.71
CA PHE A 30 -6.76 22.69 15.33
C PHE A 30 -5.53 23.58 15.24
N GLU A 31 -4.41 22.98 14.85
CA GLU A 31 -3.14 23.67 14.61
C GLU A 31 -2.66 23.38 13.19
N ALA A 32 -2.60 24.41 12.33
CA ALA A 32 -2.22 24.23 10.93
C ALA A 32 -0.80 23.63 10.78
N GLY A 33 0.15 24.03 11.63
CA GLY A 33 1.50 23.45 11.64
C GLY A 33 1.49 21.96 11.96
N LYS A 34 0.70 21.54 12.95
CA LYS A 34 0.50 20.13 13.30
C LYS A 34 -0.15 19.36 12.17
N TRP A 35 -1.14 19.95 11.49
CA TRP A 35 -1.80 19.35 10.34
C TRP A 35 -0.83 19.04 9.20
N PHE A 36 -0.01 20.01 8.79
CA PHE A 36 0.97 19.80 7.71
C PHE A 36 2.08 18.84 8.11
N LEU A 37 2.59 18.88 9.35
CA LEU A 37 3.61 17.94 9.83
C LEU A 37 3.06 16.50 9.95
N LEU A 38 1.83 16.34 10.43
CA LEU A 38 1.14 15.05 10.40
C LEU A 38 0.90 14.60 8.96
N GLY A 39 0.53 15.52 8.06
CA GLY A 39 0.37 15.29 6.62
C GLY A 39 1.65 14.81 5.98
N PHE A 40 2.79 15.40 6.35
CA PHE A 40 4.10 14.94 5.94
C PHE A 40 4.42 13.54 6.45
N SER A 41 4.16 13.25 7.72
CA SER A 41 4.39 11.89 8.25
C SER A 41 3.45 10.84 7.64
N ALA A 42 2.20 11.22 7.34
CA ALA A 42 1.22 10.38 6.64
C ALA A 42 1.62 10.14 5.19
N TRP A 43 2.09 11.18 4.49
CA TRP A 43 2.66 11.08 3.15
C TRP A 43 3.89 10.17 3.14
N LEU A 44 4.81 10.33 4.09
CA LEU A 44 5.97 9.46 4.24
C LEU A 44 5.55 8.00 4.43
N ALA A 45 4.50 7.73 5.20
CA ALA A 45 3.98 6.37 5.41
C ALA A 45 3.31 5.76 4.16
N ASN A 46 2.91 6.59 3.19
CA ASN A 46 2.24 6.20 1.95
C ASN A 46 3.08 6.48 0.68
N LEU A 47 4.37 6.79 0.84
CA LEU A 47 5.28 7.15 -0.25
C LEU A 47 5.34 6.07 -1.34
N GLY A 48 5.12 6.47 -2.59
CA GLY A 48 5.17 5.58 -3.76
C GLY A 48 3.99 4.62 -3.90
N GLN A 49 3.00 4.67 -3.01
CA GLN A 49 1.77 3.87 -3.12
C GLN A 49 0.70 4.53 -3.98
N GLY A 50 0.90 5.81 -4.34
CA GLY A 50 -0.10 6.63 -5.01
C GLY A 50 -1.38 6.76 -4.19
N MET A 51 -2.36 7.48 -4.72
CA MET A 51 -3.72 7.34 -4.24
C MET A 51 -4.21 5.98 -4.73
N ASN A 52 -4.04 4.93 -3.92
CA ASN A 52 -4.35 3.52 -4.21
C ASN A 52 -5.87 3.27 -4.33
N MET A 53 -6.59 4.18 -4.99
CA MET A 53 -8.05 4.34 -5.06
C MET A 53 -8.49 4.32 -6.53
N GLY A 54 -8.04 3.31 -7.29
CA GLY A 54 -8.51 3.08 -8.67
C GLY A 54 -8.11 4.11 -9.73
N PHE A 55 -7.47 5.22 -9.37
CA PHE A 55 -6.84 6.12 -10.33
C PHE A 55 -5.50 5.55 -10.78
N ASN A 56 -5.59 4.55 -11.66
CA ASN A 56 -4.45 4.16 -12.46
C ASN A 56 -4.09 5.38 -13.30
N TYR A 57 -2.89 5.94 -13.12
CA TYR A 57 -2.28 6.74 -14.18
C TYR A 57 -2.01 5.76 -15.31
N SER A 58 -3.02 5.54 -16.14
CA SER A 58 -2.84 4.89 -17.43
C SER A 58 -1.83 5.74 -18.17
N PHE A 59 -0.59 5.29 -18.21
CA PHE A 59 0.24 5.59 -19.38
C PHE A 59 -0.62 5.25 -20.59
N PRO A 60 -0.69 6.10 -21.63
CA PRO A 60 -1.39 5.75 -22.85
C PRO A 60 -0.68 4.54 -23.45
N GLN A 61 -1.15 3.36 -23.07
CA GLN A 61 -0.78 2.10 -23.67
C GLN A 61 -1.58 2.07 -24.96
N SER A 62 -0.91 2.42 -26.06
CA SER A 62 -1.42 2.21 -27.41
C SER A 62 -1.59 0.71 -27.62
N SER A 63 -2.74 0.17 -27.22
CA SER A 63 -3.11 -1.23 -27.40
C SER A 63 -4.07 -1.35 -28.58
N ASP A 64 -3.55 -1.24 -29.80
CA ASP A 64 -4.25 -1.73 -30.99
C ASP A 64 -3.73 -3.13 -31.29
N PHE A 65 -4.41 -4.14 -30.75
CA PHE A 65 -4.28 -5.53 -31.20
C PHE A 65 -5.62 -5.95 -31.83
N SER A 66 -5.76 -5.66 -33.12
CA SER A 66 -6.81 -6.22 -33.96
C SER A 66 -6.25 -6.58 -35.34
N SER A 67 -6.45 -7.85 -35.70
CA SER A 67 -6.05 -8.48 -36.97
C SER A 67 -6.81 -7.88 -38.18
N PRO A 68 -6.30 -8.05 -39.42
CA PRO A 68 -6.57 -7.14 -40.52
C PRO A 68 -7.82 -7.48 -41.33
N SER A 69 -8.62 -6.45 -41.64
CA SER A 69 -9.53 -6.42 -42.79
C SER A 69 -9.24 -5.17 -43.62
N ILE A 70 -8.99 -5.42 -44.90
CA ILE A 70 -8.48 -4.47 -45.89
C ILE A 70 -9.57 -3.48 -46.36
N LYS A 71 -9.12 -2.22 -46.54
CA LYS A 71 -9.57 -1.12 -47.45
C LYS A 71 -10.10 0.14 -46.75
N GLY A 72 -9.27 1.18 -46.78
CA GLY A 72 -9.65 2.56 -46.48
C GLY A 72 -8.47 3.50 -46.76
N ASN A 73 -8.53 4.18 -47.89
CA ASN A 73 -7.53 5.10 -48.42
C ASN A 73 -7.33 6.32 -47.49
N GLY A 74 -6.08 6.69 -47.16
CA GLY A 74 -5.77 8.05 -46.66
C GLY A 74 -5.36 8.21 -45.19
N GLY A 75 -4.50 7.34 -44.65
CA GLY A 75 -3.77 7.62 -43.41
C GLY A 75 -2.45 6.88 -43.41
N GLU A 76 -1.34 7.61 -43.56
CA GLU A 76 -0.01 7.06 -43.34
C GLU A 76 0.00 6.43 -41.95
N SER A 77 -0.02 5.10 -41.93
CA SER A 77 -0.05 4.32 -40.70
C SER A 77 1.23 4.66 -39.94
N THR A 78 1.15 4.96 -38.65
CA THR A 78 2.32 5.21 -37.79
C THR A 78 3.41 4.13 -37.94
N LEU A 79 3.00 2.91 -38.31
CA LEU A 79 3.85 1.80 -38.73
C LEU A 79 4.74 2.07 -39.96
N SER A 80 4.26 2.80 -40.96
CA SER A 80 5.03 3.19 -42.15
C SER A 80 6.08 4.27 -41.85
N ILE A 81 5.79 5.19 -40.92
CA ILE A 81 6.75 6.18 -40.41
C ILE A 81 7.82 5.50 -39.57
N LEU A 82 7.43 4.55 -38.70
CA LEU A 82 8.38 3.73 -37.95
C LEU A 82 9.25 2.88 -38.89
N GLN A 83 8.67 2.28 -39.92
CA GLN A 83 9.39 1.45 -40.89
C GLN A 83 10.37 2.29 -41.74
N GLN A 84 9.99 3.51 -42.14
CA GLN A 84 10.91 4.45 -42.82
C GLN A 84 12.03 4.97 -41.89
N LEU A 85 11.77 5.12 -40.59
CA LEU A 85 12.82 5.46 -39.60
C LEU A 85 13.81 4.30 -39.38
N PHE A 86 13.33 3.05 -39.37
CA PHE A 86 14.15 1.84 -39.20
C PHE A 86 14.95 1.42 -40.46
N ASP A 87 14.53 1.84 -41.66
CA ASP A 87 15.18 1.49 -42.94
C ASP A 87 16.40 2.37 -43.27
N SER A 88 16.61 3.43 -42.49
CA SER A 88 17.78 4.29 -42.64
C SER A 88 19.02 3.68 -41.98
N ARG A 89 20.17 3.71 -42.68
CA ARG A 89 21.52 3.27 -42.25
C ARG A 89 22.01 3.88 -40.91
N PHE A 90 21.20 4.71 -40.25
CA PHE A 90 21.41 5.28 -38.92
C PHE A 90 21.31 4.24 -37.79
N PHE A 91 20.51 3.18 -37.96
CA PHE A 91 20.42 2.06 -37.01
C PHE A 91 21.57 1.07 -37.21
N SER A 92 22.81 1.55 -37.04
CA SER A 92 23.94 0.63 -36.84
C SER A 92 23.68 -0.21 -35.57
N VAL A 93 24.17 -1.45 -35.53
CA VAL A 93 24.08 -2.32 -34.34
C VAL A 93 24.53 -1.59 -33.07
N ALA A 94 25.51 -0.68 -33.19
CA ALA A 94 25.97 0.20 -32.11
C ALA A 94 24.88 1.13 -31.54
N PHE A 95 23.99 1.69 -32.36
CA PHE A 95 22.91 2.58 -31.92
C PHE A 95 21.80 1.82 -31.17
N ILE A 96 21.48 0.60 -31.62
CA ILE A 96 20.56 -0.31 -30.91
C ILE A 96 21.13 -0.69 -29.54
N LEU A 97 22.42 -1.05 -29.50
CA LEU A 97 23.10 -1.38 -28.25
C LEU A 97 23.16 -0.19 -27.29
N MET A 98 23.33 1.04 -27.80
CA MET A 98 23.30 2.26 -26.99
C MET A 98 21.91 2.52 -26.39
N ILE A 99 20.84 2.42 -27.19
CA ILE A 99 19.46 2.58 -26.69
C ILE A 99 19.14 1.49 -25.66
N ALA A 100 19.53 0.24 -25.93
CA ALA A 100 19.35 -0.86 -24.99
C ALA A 100 20.10 -0.60 -23.67
N ALA A 101 21.35 -0.12 -23.73
CA ALA A 101 22.14 0.22 -22.54
C ALA A 101 21.50 1.36 -21.73
N ILE A 102 21.00 2.41 -22.39
CA ILE A 102 20.29 3.51 -21.73
C ILE A 102 18.99 3.01 -21.10
N ALA A 103 18.22 2.16 -21.80
CA ALA A 103 16.99 1.59 -21.27
C ALA A 103 17.25 0.73 -20.02
N ILE A 104 18.29 -0.12 -20.04
CA ILE A 104 18.71 -0.92 -18.88
C ILE A 104 19.11 -0.01 -17.72
N LEU A 105 19.87 1.07 -17.98
CA LEU A 105 20.25 2.04 -16.96
C LEU A 105 19.03 2.71 -16.32
N ILE A 106 18.06 3.16 -17.13
CA ILE A 106 16.82 3.78 -16.64
C ILE A 106 16.03 2.79 -15.77
N VAL A 107 15.88 1.54 -16.23
CA VAL A 107 15.19 0.50 -15.46
C VAL A 107 15.92 0.22 -14.14
N PHE A 108 17.24 0.15 -14.16
CA PHE A 108 18.04 -0.07 -12.95
C PHE A 108 17.88 1.08 -11.95
N ILE A 109 17.94 2.32 -12.40
CA ILE A 109 17.70 3.52 -11.56
C ILE A 109 16.27 3.49 -10.99
N ALA A 110 15.28 3.15 -11.80
CA ALA A 110 13.89 3.06 -11.37
C ALA A 110 13.69 1.99 -10.27
N ILE A 111 14.36 0.83 -10.38
CA ILE A 111 14.34 -0.22 -9.36
C ILE A 111 14.96 0.27 -8.05
N ILE A 112 16.13 0.92 -8.11
CA ILE A 112 16.76 1.49 -6.92
C ILE A 112 15.84 2.51 -6.26
N LEU A 113 15.27 3.42 -7.04
CA LEU A 113 14.35 4.44 -6.53
C LEU A 113 13.11 3.80 -5.90
N ALA A 114 12.55 2.75 -6.49
CA ALA A 114 11.43 2.00 -5.91
C ALA A 114 11.79 1.32 -4.59
N LEU A 115 12.99 0.75 -4.46
CA LEU A 115 13.47 0.15 -3.22
C LEU A 115 13.69 1.21 -2.13
N VAL A 116 14.29 2.34 -2.48
CA VAL A 116 14.49 3.46 -1.56
C VAL A 116 13.14 4.01 -1.10
N MET A 117 12.17 4.20 -2.00
CA MET A 117 10.81 4.63 -1.63
C MET A 117 10.15 3.63 -0.67
N LYS A 118 10.23 2.32 -0.94
CA LYS A 118 9.71 1.29 -0.03
C LYS A 118 10.39 1.31 1.33
N TRP A 119 11.70 1.57 1.38
CA TRP A 119 12.46 1.68 2.63
C TRP A 119 12.08 2.92 3.44
N VAL A 120 12.02 4.09 2.80
CA VAL A 120 11.55 5.35 3.40
C VAL A 120 10.14 5.15 3.95
N ARG A 121 9.27 4.52 3.17
CA ARG A 121 7.88 4.23 3.56
C ARG A 121 7.79 3.38 4.82
N SER A 122 8.62 2.34 4.91
CA SER A 122 8.71 1.46 6.08
C SER A 122 9.04 2.25 7.34
N ARG A 123 10.00 3.18 7.26
CA ARG A 123 10.37 4.07 8.39
C ARG A 123 9.32 5.13 8.68
N GLY A 124 8.75 5.73 7.63
CA GLY A 124 7.70 6.74 7.73
C GLY A 124 6.47 6.24 8.49
N THR A 125 6.13 4.95 8.35
CA THR A 125 4.99 4.38 9.08
C THR A 125 5.18 4.44 10.61
N PHE A 126 6.40 4.24 11.13
CA PHE A 126 6.67 4.35 12.57
C PHE A 126 6.63 5.78 13.08
N VAL A 127 7.14 6.73 12.29
CA VAL A 127 7.06 8.16 12.61
C VAL A 127 5.59 8.60 12.69
N PHE A 128 4.76 8.17 11.73
CA PHE A 128 3.33 8.50 11.71
C PHE A 128 2.61 7.96 12.95
N ILE A 129 2.78 6.68 13.29
CA ILE A 129 2.16 6.07 14.47
C ILE A 129 2.60 6.75 15.76
N HIS A 130 3.90 7.04 15.89
CA HIS A 130 4.44 7.70 17.06
C HIS A 130 3.78 9.07 17.25
N ASN A 131 3.67 9.86 16.18
CA ASN A 131 3.07 11.18 16.23
C ASN A 131 1.56 11.13 16.53
N LEU A 132 0.86 10.10 16.06
CA LEU A 132 -0.56 9.88 16.37
C LEU A 132 -0.80 9.57 17.85
N ILE A 133 -0.01 8.66 18.42
CA ILE A 133 -0.25 8.18 19.78
C ILE A 133 0.31 9.16 20.82
N ALA A 134 1.48 9.75 20.56
CA ALA A 134 2.11 10.70 21.48
C ALA A 134 1.51 12.10 21.37
N GLY A 135 0.73 12.41 20.32
CA GLY A 135 0.20 13.74 20.06
C GLY A 135 1.29 14.78 19.71
N LYS A 136 2.52 14.34 19.42
CA LYS A 136 3.69 15.19 19.11
C LYS A 136 3.95 15.21 17.60
N THR A 137 4.65 16.23 17.13
CA THR A 137 4.98 16.45 15.70
C THR A 137 6.48 16.32 15.44
N GLN A 138 7.09 15.27 15.97
CA GLN A 138 8.54 15.06 15.88
C GLN A 138 8.87 14.08 14.75
N ILE A 139 9.83 14.45 13.90
CA ILE A 139 10.23 13.60 12.76
C ILE A 139 11.55 12.89 13.05
N VAL A 140 12.57 13.65 13.50
CA VAL A 140 13.95 13.14 13.64
C VAL A 140 14.09 12.11 14.75
N GLN A 141 13.50 12.36 15.92
CA GLN A 141 13.62 11.46 17.07
C GLN A 141 13.01 10.07 16.80
N PRO A 142 11.75 9.92 16.34
CA PRO A 142 11.21 8.61 16.02
C PRO A 142 11.91 7.96 14.81
N TRP A 143 12.37 8.73 13.82
CA TRP A 143 13.09 8.20 12.67
C TRP A 143 14.35 7.42 13.06
N ASN A 144 15.13 7.96 14.01
CA ASN A 144 16.34 7.30 14.50
C ASN A 144 16.01 6.15 15.46
N ARG A 145 15.03 6.35 16.36
CA ARG A 145 14.64 5.36 17.37
C ARG A 145 14.08 4.07 16.76
N TYR A 146 13.25 4.18 15.72
CA TYR A 146 12.60 3.03 15.07
C TYR A 146 13.32 2.54 13.81
N SER A 147 14.58 2.94 13.61
CA SER A 147 15.38 2.60 12.42
C SER A 147 15.59 1.09 12.24
N ARG A 148 15.81 0.36 13.35
CA ARG A 148 15.98 -1.11 13.34
C ARG A 148 14.69 -1.82 12.97
N GLN A 149 13.56 -1.42 13.55
CA GLN A 149 12.24 -1.96 13.28
C GLN A 149 11.83 -1.67 11.82
N GLY A 150 12.04 -0.43 11.36
CA GLY A 150 11.82 -0.04 9.96
C GLY A 150 12.62 -0.87 8.96
N ASN A 151 13.88 -1.19 9.27
CA ASN A 151 14.69 -2.07 8.41
C ASN A 151 14.16 -3.51 8.39
N SER A 152 13.72 -4.05 9.53
CA SER A 152 13.12 -5.40 9.59
C SER A 152 11.80 -5.48 8.81
N LEU A 153 10.93 -4.46 8.92
CA LEU A 153 9.69 -4.38 8.15
C LEU A 153 9.95 -4.23 6.65
N PHE A 154 10.99 -3.50 6.26
CA PHE A 154 11.40 -3.37 4.86
C PHE A 154 11.80 -4.73 4.28
N LEU A 155 12.60 -5.51 5.01
CA LEU A 155 12.99 -6.87 4.60
C LEU A 155 11.77 -7.78 4.49
N LEU A 156 10.83 -7.73 5.44
CA LEU A 156 9.59 -8.51 5.37
C LEU A 156 8.77 -8.14 4.11
N ARG A 157 8.62 -6.84 3.81
CA ARG A 157 7.90 -6.37 2.62
C ARG A 157 8.59 -6.81 1.32
N ILE A 158 9.92 -6.80 1.27
CA ILE A 158 10.67 -7.32 0.12
C ILE A 158 10.45 -8.82 -0.03
N LEU A 159 10.57 -9.58 1.06
CA LEU A 159 10.41 -11.03 1.04
C LEU A 159 9.02 -11.43 0.54
N VAL A 160 7.97 -10.82 1.10
CA VAL A 160 6.59 -11.03 0.64
C VAL A 160 6.43 -10.63 -0.83
N GLY A 161 6.98 -9.49 -1.23
CA GLY A 161 6.95 -9.06 -2.63
C GLY A 161 7.64 -10.06 -3.58
N PHE A 162 8.76 -10.65 -3.15
CA PHE A 162 9.48 -11.64 -3.93
C PHE A 162 8.72 -12.97 -4.03
N ILE A 163 8.08 -13.42 -2.94
CA ILE A 163 7.21 -14.60 -2.93
C ILE A 163 6.04 -14.41 -3.90
N VAL A 164 5.38 -13.24 -3.86
CA VAL A 164 4.30 -12.90 -4.79
C VAL A 164 4.80 -12.89 -6.22
N PHE A 165 5.96 -12.28 -6.49
CA PHE A 165 6.55 -12.24 -7.83
C PHE A 165 6.83 -13.65 -8.37
N ILE A 166 7.47 -14.52 -7.57
CA ILE A 166 7.72 -15.92 -7.95
C ILE A 166 6.40 -16.64 -8.23
N SER A 167 5.40 -16.47 -7.36
CA SER A 167 4.08 -17.10 -7.54
C SER A 167 3.43 -16.69 -8.86
N VAL A 168 3.49 -15.41 -9.23
CA VAL A 168 2.94 -14.91 -10.50
C VAL A 168 3.71 -15.50 -11.68
N VAL A 169 5.05 -15.47 -11.65
CA VAL A 169 5.88 -16.03 -12.73
C VAL A 169 5.61 -17.51 -12.93
N LEU A 170 5.50 -18.29 -11.86
CA LEU A 170 5.18 -19.72 -11.93
C LEU A 170 3.79 -19.97 -12.52
N CYS A 171 2.76 -19.23 -12.06
CA CYS A 171 1.40 -19.37 -12.59
C CYS A 171 1.32 -19.00 -14.09
N LEU A 172 1.97 -17.91 -14.50
CA LEU A 172 2.04 -17.51 -15.90
C LEU A 172 2.83 -18.51 -16.73
N ALA A 173 3.96 -19.02 -16.24
CA ALA A 173 4.74 -20.03 -16.94
C ALA A 173 3.92 -21.31 -17.18
N ILE A 174 3.23 -21.82 -16.16
CA ILE A 174 2.35 -22.99 -16.28
C ILE A 174 1.23 -22.71 -17.30
N GLY A 175 0.59 -21.56 -17.20
CA GLY A 175 -0.46 -21.17 -18.14
C GLY A 175 0.02 -21.08 -19.59
N ILE A 176 1.16 -20.43 -19.82
CA ILE A 176 1.77 -20.30 -21.15
C ILE A 176 2.15 -21.66 -21.70
N LEU A 177 2.70 -22.57 -20.88
CA LEU A 177 3.03 -23.93 -21.32
C LEU A 177 1.77 -24.71 -21.77
N LEU A 178 0.65 -24.56 -21.06
CA LEU A 178 -0.63 -25.15 -21.46
C LEU A 178 -1.14 -24.57 -22.78
N LEU A 179 -1.01 -23.25 -22.98
CA LEU A 179 -1.35 -22.60 -24.24
C LEU A 179 -0.47 -23.05 -25.40
N LEU A 180 0.85 -23.07 -25.21
CA LEU A 180 1.81 -23.48 -26.24
C LEU A 180 1.58 -24.93 -26.66
N LYS A 181 1.28 -25.82 -25.71
CA LYS A 181 0.93 -27.21 -26.00
C LYS A 181 -0.33 -27.30 -26.86
N SER A 182 -1.36 -26.47 -26.58
CA SER A 182 -2.58 -26.43 -27.40
C SER A 182 -2.31 -25.88 -28.80
N ILE A 183 -1.51 -24.82 -28.93
CA ILE A 183 -1.17 -24.21 -30.22
C ILE A 183 -0.38 -25.19 -31.09
N MET A 184 0.61 -25.89 -30.51
CA MET A 184 1.38 -26.92 -31.23
C MET A 184 0.52 -28.11 -31.67
N ALA A 185 -0.57 -28.42 -30.97
CA ALA A 185 -1.54 -29.44 -31.39
C ALA A 185 -2.45 -28.97 -32.56
N GLY A 186 -2.34 -27.71 -33.01
CA GLY A 186 -3.06 -27.19 -34.16
C GLY A 186 -4.56 -26.95 -33.94
N ARG A 187 -5.05 -27.08 -32.70
CA ARG A 187 -6.43 -26.82 -32.29
C ARG A 187 -6.46 -26.11 -30.93
N ILE A 188 -7.33 -25.12 -30.78
CA ILE A 188 -7.66 -24.56 -29.46
C ILE A 188 -8.60 -25.58 -28.80
N ASP A 189 -8.00 -26.66 -28.30
CA ASP A 189 -8.68 -27.70 -27.56
C ASP A 189 -9.03 -27.18 -26.15
N ALA A 190 -9.83 -27.95 -25.40
CA ALA A 190 -10.21 -27.63 -24.03
C ALA A 190 -9.01 -27.29 -23.10
N LEU A 191 -7.82 -27.82 -23.43
CA LEU A 191 -6.57 -27.55 -22.70
C LEU A 191 -6.09 -26.09 -22.85
N GLY A 192 -6.25 -25.49 -24.03
CA GLY A 192 -5.90 -24.10 -24.29
C GLY A 192 -6.84 -23.13 -23.57
N ILE A 193 -8.15 -23.37 -23.67
CA ILE A 193 -9.17 -22.59 -22.94
C ILE A 193 -8.95 -22.72 -21.42
N GLY A 194 -8.66 -23.93 -20.94
CA GLY A 194 -8.32 -24.19 -19.54
C GLY A 194 -7.07 -23.43 -19.08
N GLY A 195 -6.04 -23.29 -19.94
CA GLY A 195 -4.84 -22.50 -19.66
C GLY A 195 -5.11 -21.01 -19.44
N ILE A 196 -6.00 -20.40 -20.25
CA ILE A 196 -6.40 -18.99 -20.08
C ILE A 196 -7.17 -18.80 -18.77
N ILE A 197 -8.16 -19.65 -18.52
CA ILE A 197 -8.97 -19.59 -17.30
C ILE A 197 -8.09 -19.76 -16.06
N PHE A 198 -7.15 -20.71 -16.10
CA PHE A 198 -6.19 -20.93 -15.03
C PHE A 198 -5.31 -19.69 -14.78
N MET A 199 -4.81 -19.04 -15.83
CA MET A 199 -4.03 -17.80 -15.69
C MET A 199 -4.85 -16.67 -15.06
N LEU A 200 -6.05 -16.41 -15.58
CA LEU A 200 -6.90 -15.35 -15.06
C LEU A 200 -7.31 -15.61 -13.60
N ALA A 201 -7.73 -16.83 -13.28
CA ALA A 201 -8.14 -17.20 -11.92
C ALA A 201 -6.95 -17.15 -10.94
N SER A 202 -5.79 -17.70 -11.31
CA SER A 202 -4.61 -17.70 -10.46
C SER A 202 -4.08 -16.27 -10.21
N VAL A 203 -4.01 -15.43 -11.24
CA VAL A 203 -3.61 -14.02 -11.09
C VAL A 203 -4.59 -13.27 -10.19
N LEU A 204 -5.90 -13.44 -10.37
CA LEU A 204 -6.91 -12.82 -9.52
C LEU A 204 -6.75 -13.23 -8.05
N LEU A 205 -6.58 -14.53 -7.78
CA LEU A 205 -6.36 -15.05 -6.42
C LEU A 205 -5.07 -14.50 -5.80
N ILE A 206 -3.98 -14.43 -6.57
CA ILE A 206 -2.71 -13.86 -6.09
C ILE A 206 -2.87 -12.38 -5.76
N VAL A 207 -3.58 -11.61 -6.60
CA VAL A 207 -3.84 -10.19 -6.33
C VAL A 207 -4.62 -10.03 -5.03
N ILE A 208 -5.70 -10.78 -4.83
CA ILE A 208 -6.50 -10.74 -3.60
C ILE A 208 -5.65 -11.13 -2.38
N ALA A 209 -4.87 -12.21 -2.47
CA ALA A 209 -4.00 -12.66 -1.40
C ALA A 209 -2.92 -11.61 -1.06
N SER A 210 -2.29 -11.01 -2.07
CA SER A 210 -1.26 -9.99 -1.89
C SER A 210 -1.82 -8.71 -1.25
N ALA A 211 -3.05 -8.32 -1.60
CA ALA A 211 -3.74 -7.19 -1.00
C ALA A 211 -4.08 -7.47 0.46
N ALA A 212 -4.58 -8.66 0.77
CA ALA A 212 -4.88 -9.07 2.15
C ALA A 212 -3.62 -9.11 3.02
N ILE A 213 -2.50 -9.65 2.51
CA ILE A 213 -1.21 -9.68 3.22
C ILE A 213 -0.68 -8.26 3.45
N SER A 214 -0.70 -7.41 2.41
CA SER A 214 -0.23 -6.01 2.53
C SER A 214 -1.05 -5.23 3.56
N LEU A 215 -2.37 -5.39 3.53
CA LEU A 215 -3.28 -4.79 4.49
C LEU A 215 -3.01 -5.29 5.92
N SER A 216 -2.72 -6.59 6.08
CA SER A 216 -2.40 -7.20 7.37
C SER A 216 -1.08 -6.68 7.94
N ILE A 217 -0.06 -6.52 7.08
CA ILE A 217 1.23 -5.96 7.48
C ILE A 217 1.01 -4.54 8.02
N GLU A 218 0.32 -3.69 7.28
CA GLU A 218 0.14 -2.29 7.64
C GLU A 218 -0.78 -2.09 8.84
N SER A 219 -1.88 -2.84 8.91
CA SER A 219 -2.91 -2.71 9.95
C SER A 219 -2.52 -3.37 11.26
N PHE A 220 -1.78 -4.48 11.23
CA PHE A 220 -1.57 -5.30 12.44
C PHE A 220 -0.11 -5.53 12.79
N ILE A 221 0.71 -5.95 11.82
CA ILE A 221 2.12 -6.27 12.10
C ILE A 221 2.87 -5.01 12.53
N VAL A 222 2.60 -3.86 11.90
CA VAL A 222 3.26 -2.60 12.25
C VAL A 222 2.92 -2.14 13.69
N PRO A 223 1.64 -2.06 14.13
CA PRO A 223 1.34 -1.74 15.53
C PRO A 223 1.95 -2.70 16.55
N ILE A 224 1.91 -4.02 16.28
CA ILE A 224 2.49 -5.04 17.16
C ILE A 224 4.00 -4.82 17.29
N MET A 225 4.69 -4.59 16.18
CA MET A 225 6.14 -4.34 16.17
C MET A 225 6.49 -3.01 16.85
N PHE A 226 5.65 -1.98 16.71
CA PHE A 226 5.83 -0.71 17.40
C PHE A 226 5.74 -0.86 18.93
N LYS A 227 4.85 -1.73 19.45
CA LYS A 227 4.74 -1.98 20.90
C LYS A 227 5.90 -2.79 21.45
N ARG A 228 6.24 -3.91 20.81
CA ARG A 228 7.22 -4.88 21.33
C ARG A 228 8.67 -4.53 20.99
N MET A 229 8.90 -3.59 20.06
CA MET A 229 10.22 -3.23 19.55
C MET A 229 11.02 -4.42 18.97
N GLY A 230 10.34 -5.53 18.66
CA GLY A 230 10.91 -6.79 18.16
C GLY A 230 11.10 -6.84 16.64
N GLY A 231 11.48 -8.01 16.12
CA GLY A 231 11.62 -8.24 14.69
C GLY A 231 10.27 -8.34 13.97
N ALA A 232 10.26 -8.05 12.67
CA ALA A 232 9.05 -8.12 11.85
C ALA A 232 8.52 -9.57 11.71
N TRP A 233 9.42 -10.55 11.75
CA TRP A 233 9.07 -11.97 11.71
C TRP A 233 8.36 -12.43 12.98
N ASP A 234 8.88 -12.05 14.15
CA ASP A 234 8.26 -12.38 15.44
C ASP A 234 6.86 -11.76 15.54
N ALA A 235 6.72 -10.50 15.13
CA ALA A 235 5.44 -9.81 15.09
C ALA A 235 4.44 -10.46 14.10
N MET A 236 4.93 -11.04 13.00
CA MET A 236 4.10 -11.78 12.06
C MET A 236 3.63 -13.11 12.64
N LEU A 237 4.49 -13.86 13.34
CA LEU A 237 4.11 -15.09 14.02
C LEU A 237 3.10 -14.85 15.14
N ASP A 238 3.32 -13.81 15.94
CA ASP A 238 2.36 -13.35 16.94
C ASP A 238 1.01 -13.05 16.29
N PHE A 239 1.00 -12.29 15.19
CA PHE A 239 -0.22 -11.97 14.44
C PHE A 239 -0.94 -13.22 13.93
N ILE A 240 -0.23 -14.17 13.32
CA ILE A 240 -0.80 -15.43 12.84
C ILE A 240 -1.41 -16.22 14.00
N SER A 241 -0.75 -16.25 15.16
CA SER A 241 -1.31 -16.87 16.36
C SER A 241 -2.60 -16.18 16.81
N LEU A 242 -2.67 -14.85 16.79
CA LEU A 242 -3.90 -14.12 17.12
C LEU A 242 -5.03 -14.42 16.12
N VAL A 243 -4.72 -14.49 14.82
CA VAL A 243 -5.70 -14.82 13.78
C VAL A 243 -6.25 -16.23 13.97
N ASN A 244 -5.39 -17.20 14.27
CA ASN A 244 -5.80 -18.59 14.51
C ASN A 244 -6.66 -18.74 15.77
N LEU A 245 -6.44 -17.91 16.79
CA LEU A 245 -7.25 -17.90 18.00
C LEU A 245 -8.65 -17.29 17.77
N ASN A 246 -8.78 -16.30 16.87
CA ASN A 246 -10.03 -15.57 16.65
C ASN A 246 -10.33 -15.29 15.16
N PRO A 247 -10.45 -16.32 14.30
CA PRO A 247 -10.51 -16.12 12.84
C PRO A 247 -11.73 -15.30 12.42
N PHE A 248 -12.88 -15.52 13.05
CA PHE A 248 -14.12 -14.80 12.75
C PHE A 248 -14.04 -13.30 13.08
N ALA A 249 -13.26 -12.90 14.09
CA ALA A 249 -13.08 -11.49 14.42
C ALA A 249 -12.28 -10.77 13.32
N PHE A 250 -11.24 -11.41 12.80
CA PHE A 250 -10.43 -10.86 11.70
C PHE A 250 -11.21 -10.82 10.37
N ILE A 251 -12.01 -11.85 10.07
CA ILE A 251 -12.88 -11.83 8.88
C ILE A 251 -13.85 -10.64 8.93
N ARG A 252 -14.49 -10.40 10.09
CA ARG A 252 -15.37 -9.23 10.28
C ARG A 252 -14.62 -7.91 10.17
N PHE A 253 -13.40 -7.84 10.69
CA PHE A 253 -12.53 -6.67 10.53
C PHE A 253 -12.23 -6.40 9.05
N PHE A 254 -11.80 -7.40 8.28
CA PHE A 254 -11.50 -7.22 6.85
C PHE A 254 -12.74 -6.78 6.07
N LEU A 255 -13.91 -7.37 6.37
CA LEU A 255 -15.17 -6.99 5.75
C LEU A 255 -15.55 -5.54 6.09
N MET A 256 -15.42 -5.13 7.35
CA MET A 256 -15.69 -3.76 7.80
C MET A 256 -14.69 -2.77 7.18
N TYR A 257 -13.40 -3.11 7.15
CA TYR A 257 -12.36 -2.30 6.54
C TYR A 257 -12.65 -2.08 5.05
N PHE A 258 -13.02 -3.14 4.32
CA PHE A 258 -13.42 -3.06 2.92
C PHE A 258 -14.65 -2.17 2.70
N LEU A 259 -15.67 -2.31 3.55
CA LEU A 259 -16.85 -1.45 3.52
C LEU A 259 -16.50 0.03 3.76
N LEU A 260 -15.72 0.32 4.79
CA LEU A 260 -15.24 1.68 5.11
C LEU A 260 -14.42 2.26 3.96
N TRP A 261 -13.61 1.43 3.30
CA TRP A 261 -12.81 1.83 2.16
C TRP A 261 -13.69 2.21 0.95
N ILE A 262 -14.75 1.44 0.66
CA ILE A 262 -15.75 1.79 -0.37
C ILE A 262 -16.47 3.09 -0.01
N CYS A 263 -16.89 3.24 1.25
CA CYS A 263 -17.56 4.47 1.71
C CYS A 263 -16.65 5.69 1.59
N ALA A 264 -15.40 5.59 2.03
CA ALA A 264 -14.42 6.67 1.90
C ALA A 264 -14.14 7.02 0.43
N THR A 265 -13.97 6.01 -0.43
CA THR A 265 -13.75 6.20 -1.88
C THR A 265 -14.92 6.91 -2.53
N THR A 266 -16.15 6.42 -2.27
CA THR A 266 -17.38 7.02 -2.79
C THR A 266 -17.54 8.47 -2.32
N ALA A 267 -17.30 8.75 -1.04
CA ALA A 267 -17.38 10.10 -0.49
C ALA A 267 -16.38 11.07 -1.15
N ILE A 268 -15.15 10.61 -1.38
CA ILE A 268 -14.11 11.40 -2.05
C ILE A 268 -14.48 11.66 -3.51
N ILE A 269 -14.98 10.64 -4.23
CA ILE A 269 -15.42 10.79 -5.63
C ILE A 269 -16.58 11.78 -5.71
N VAL A 270 -17.59 11.66 -4.84
CA VAL A 270 -18.73 12.60 -4.79
C VAL A 270 -18.24 14.01 -4.48
N PHE A 271 -17.31 14.18 -3.54
CA PHE A 271 -16.72 15.49 -3.24
C PHE A 271 -15.97 16.08 -4.44
N LEU A 272 -15.16 15.28 -5.14
CA LEU A 272 -14.43 15.69 -6.35
C LEU A 272 -15.37 16.06 -7.50
N VAL A 273 -16.40 15.26 -7.75
CA VAL A 273 -17.42 15.49 -8.80
C VAL A 273 -18.31 16.68 -8.46
N SER A 274 -18.65 16.89 -7.18
CA SER A 274 -19.41 18.05 -6.73
C SER A 274 -18.59 19.35 -6.82
N THR A 275 -17.28 19.27 -6.58
CA THR A 275 -16.34 20.41 -6.66
C THR A 275 -15.87 20.67 -8.11
N CYS A 276 -16.47 20.02 -9.11
CA CYS A 276 -16.07 20.04 -10.53
C CYS A 276 -16.09 21.43 -11.22
N CYS A 277 -16.50 22.51 -10.53
CA CYS A 277 -16.19 23.88 -10.98
C CYS A 277 -14.70 24.27 -10.82
N PHE A 278 -13.87 23.48 -10.12
CA PHE A 278 -12.41 23.66 -10.02
C PHE A 278 -11.61 22.68 -10.92
N CYS A 279 -12.24 22.14 -11.98
CA CYS A 279 -11.86 20.94 -12.71
C CYS A 279 -10.42 20.85 -13.24
N CYS A 280 -9.75 21.96 -13.55
CA CYS A 280 -8.35 21.92 -14.01
C CYS A 280 -7.33 22.15 -12.88
N MET A 281 -7.62 23.05 -11.95
CA MET A 281 -6.68 23.40 -10.88
C MET A 281 -6.67 22.36 -9.75
N GLY A 282 -7.83 21.77 -9.44
CA GLY A 282 -7.95 20.73 -8.42
C GLY A 282 -7.21 19.44 -8.79
N PHE A 283 -7.29 19.03 -10.06
CA PHE A 283 -6.60 17.82 -10.55
C PHE A 283 -5.08 18.02 -10.61
N ILE A 284 -4.62 19.19 -11.08
CA ILE A 284 -3.19 19.56 -11.08
C ILE A 284 -2.66 19.63 -9.64
N LEU A 285 -3.43 20.20 -8.70
CA LEU A 285 -3.01 20.28 -7.31
C LEU A 285 -3.00 18.90 -6.61
N LEU A 286 -3.96 18.02 -6.91
CA LEU A 286 -3.97 16.63 -6.43
C LEU A 286 -2.87 15.77 -7.05
N SER A 287 -2.37 16.12 -8.24
CA SER A 287 -1.24 15.43 -8.85
C SER A 287 0.04 15.59 -8.02
N LEU A 288 0.12 16.62 -7.16
CA LEU A 288 1.20 16.74 -6.19
C LEU A 288 1.04 15.69 -5.08
N PRO A 289 1.98 14.74 -4.93
CA PRO A 289 1.82 13.57 -4.07
C PRO A 289 1.68 13.92 -2.58
N TYR A 290 2.24 15.06 -2.16
CA TYR A 290 2.12 15.57 -0.79
C TYR A 290 0.73 16.13 -0.48
N ILE A 291 0.14 16.90 -1.42
CA ILE A 291 -1.13 17.60 -1.16
C ILE A 291 -2.27 16.61 -0.99
N TRP A 292 -2.26 15.52 -1.76
CA TRP A 292 -3.23 14.44 -1.57
C TRP A 292 -3.22 13.88 -0.15
N ALA A 293 -2.05 13.61 0.42
CA ALA A 293 -1.93 13.02 1.75
C ALA A 293 -2.38 13.97 2.86
N VAL A 294 -2.14 15.28 2.68
CA VAL A 294 -2.60 16.33 3.59
C VAL A 294 -4.12 16.51 3.52
N LEU A 295 -4.71 16.43 2.33
CA LEU A 295 -6.16 16.54 2.13
C LEU A 295 -6.89 15.32 2.69
N LEU A 296 -6.38 14.11 2.42
CA LEU A 296 -6.95 12.85 2.92
C LEU A 296 -6.46 12.48 4.33
N LEU A 297 -5.83 13.40 5.03
CA LEU A 297 -5.28 13.15 6.35
C LEU A 297 -6.32 12.61 7.34
N PRO A 298 -7.57 13.14 7.43
CA PRO A 298 -8.60 12.56 8.30
C PRO A 298 -8.87 11.09 8.01
N VAL A 299 -8.92 10.72 6.72
CA VAL A 299 -9.16 9.34 6.27
C VAL A 299 -7.98 8.44 6.65
N LEU A 300 -6.74 8.88 6.38
CA LEU A 300 -5.52 8.14 6.71
C LEU A 300 -5.37 7.90 8.22
N VAL A 301 -5.65 8.93 9.01
CA VAL A 301 -5.62 8.88 10.48
C VAL A 301 -6.71 7.96 11.01
N PHE A 302 -7.93 8.06 10.50
CA PHE A 302 -9.05 7.21 10.88
C PHE A 302 -8.77 5.73 10.64
N PHE A 303 -8.35 5.34 9.43
CA PHE A 303 -8.02 3.93 9.15
C PHE A 303 -6.87 3.42 10.01
N ARG A 304 -5.89 4.28 10.29
CA ARG A 304 -4.78 3.94 11.18
C ARG A 304 -5.26 3.70 12.61
N LEU A 305 -6.05 4.60 13.17
CA LEU A 305 -6.59 4.48 14.53
C LEU A 305 -7.54 3.30 14.64
N TYR A 306 -8.38 3.06 13.63
CA TYR A 306 -9.29 1.91 13.60
C TYR A 306 -8.57 0.57 13.80
N SER A 307 -7.43 0.38 13.11
CA SER A 307 -6.61 -0.82 13.28
C SER A 307 -6.02 -0.96 14.69
N ILE A 308 -5.62 0.16 15.30
CA ILE A 308 -5.04 0.20 16.65
C ILE A 308 -6.11 -0.08 17.72
N GLU A 309 -7.29 0.53 17.60
CA GLU A 309 -8.40 0.32 18.53
C GLU A 309 -8.94 -1.10 18.47
N PHE A 310 -9.00 -1.70 17.28
CA PHE A 310 -9.37 -3.10 17.14
C PHE A 310 -8.36 -4.03 17.83
N LEU A 311 -7.06 -3.78 17.67
CA LEU A 311 -6.01 -4.55 18.37
C LEU A 311 -6.10 -4.41 19.89
N ALA A 312 -6.46 -3.22 20.40
CA ALA A 312 -6.59 -2.97 21.83
C ALA A 312 -7.66 -3.87 22.49
N GLN A 313 -8.67 -4.33 21.74
CA GLN A 313 -9.73 -5.21 22.25
C GLN A 313 -9.26 -6.65 22.56
N PHE A 314 -8.11 -7.09 22.03
CA PHE A 314 -7.54 -8.42 22.28
C PHE A 314 -6.73 -8.51 23.59
N GLY A 315 -6.67 -7.42 24.36
CA GLY A 315 -6.16 -7.42 25.73
C GLY A 315 -5.21 -6.26 26.05
N PRO A 316 -4.89 -6.05 27.35
CA PRO A 316 -3.99 -4.96 27.80
C PRO A 316 -2.57 -5.10 27.25
N GLY A 317 -2.17 -6.33 26.86
CA GLY A 317 -0.93 -6.60 26.14
C GLY A 317 -0.85 -6.00 24.73
N HIS A 318 -1.98 -5.59 24.13
CA HIS A 318 -2.06 -5.05 22.77
C HIS A 318 -2.51 -3.58 22.71
N ASP A 319 -2.99 -3.01 23.82
CA ASP A 319 -3.28 -1.58 23.91
C ASP A 319 -1.99 -0.75 23.84
N LEU A 320 -1.81 -0.03 22.74
CA LEU A 320 -0.66 0.83 22.50
C LEU A 320 -0.62 2.05 23.42
N ARG A 321 -1.77 2.51 23.92
CA ARG A 321 -1.88 3.77 24.67
C ARG A 321 -1.51 3.62 26.14
N SER A 322 -1.78 2.45 26.76
CA SER A 322 -1.28 2.10 28.10
C SER A 322 0.24 2.22 28.24
N SER A 323 0.98 2.06 27.13
CA SER A 323 2.45 2.19 27.11
C SER A 323 2.90 3.66 27.14
N PHE A 324 2.05 4.60 26.72
CA PHE A 324 2.32 6.04 26.78
C PHE A 324 1.71 6.71 28.02
N SER A 325 0.59 6.20 28.57
CA SER A 325 0.03 6.73 29.82
C SER A 325 0.91 6.44 31.04
N LYS A 326 1.72 5.37 31.02
CA LYS A 326 2.73 5.10 32.05
C LYS A 326 3.93 6.07 32.03
N VAL A 327 4.06 6.89 30.99
CA VAL A 327 5.22 7.79 30.79
C VAL A 327 4.91 9.24 31.20
N GLU A 328 3.65 9.60 31.47
CA GLU A 328 3.30 10.90 32.05
C GLU A 328 2.52 10.70 33.35
N PRO A 329 3.17 10.97 34.50
CA PRO A 329 2.99 12.28 35.10
C PRO A 329 4.34 12.92 35.41
N GLY A 330 4.58 14.10 34.83
CA GLY A 330 5.68 15.04 35.10
C GLY A 330 6.95 14.48 35.75
N SER A 331 7.96 14.12 34.97
CA SER A 331 9.36 14.45 35.33
C SER A 331 10.28 14.28 34.13
N SER A 332 11.17 15.24 33.98
CA SER A 332 12.40 15.17 33.22
C SER A 332 13.35 14.14 33.84
N THR A 333 13.32 12.87 33.41
CA THR A 333 14.47 11.94 33.59
C THR A 333 14.28 10.64 32.81
N ASP A 334 15.26 10.31 31.98
CA ASP A 334 15.74 8.98 31.58
C ASP A 334 14.72 7.83 31.43
N ILE A 335 14.37 7.54 30.17
CA ILE A 335 13.86 6.23 29.77
C ILE A 335 15.06 5.28 29.66
N PRO A 336 15.03 4.08 30.26
CA PRO A 336 16.20 3.22 30.38
C PRO A 336 16.77 2.84 29.02
N VAL A 337 18.07 3.08 28.87
CA VAL A 337 18.95 2.40 27.92
C VAL A 337 18.86 0.91 28.24
N CYS A 338 18.08 0.16 27.47
CA CYS A 338 18.11 -1.30 27.60
C CYS A 338 19.46 -1.78 27.04
N ASP A 339 20.24 -2.27 27.98
CA ASP A 339 21.54 -2.85 27.81
C ASP A 339 21.55 -4.01 26.81
N ARG A 340 22.71 -4.09 26.16
CA ARG A 340 23.15 -5.13 25.25
C ARG A 340 23.22 -6.46 26.00
N LYS A 341 22.49 -7.48 25.56
CA LYS A 341 22.97 -8.87 25.53
C LYS A 341 22.49 -9.56 24.27
#